data_AF-A0AAW4L135-F1
#
_entry.id   AF-A0AAW4L135-F1
#
_cell.length_a   1.000
_cell.length_b   1.000
_cell.length_c   1.000
_cell.angle_alpha   90.00
_cell.angle_beta   90.00
_cell.angle_gamma   90.00
#
_symmetry.space_group_name_H-M   'P 1'
#
loop_
_entity.id
_entity.type
_entity.pdbx_description
1 polymer ?
#
loop_
_entity_poly.entity_id
_entity_poly.type
_entity_poly.pdbx_seq_one_letter_code
_entity_poly.pdbx_strand_id
1 'polypeptide(L)' 'LQLSANSTLSIAQNYLIANGTRVNLDEQALLLVRSIEYSPGIRLDELLTLLPEMDPAKVRALVFELCHQDTLELIRP' A
#
# COMPACT_ATOMS: atom_id res chain seq x y z
N LEU A 1 -8.58 -0.53 -3.15
CA LEU A 1 -7.23 -1.11 -2.93
C LEU A 1 -7.22 -1.78 -1.59
N GLN A 2 -6.63 -2.97 -1.48
CA GLN A 2 -6.56 -3.73 -0.23
C GLN A 2 -5.18 -4.39 -0.10
N LEU A 3 -4.72 -4.59 1.14
CA LEU A 3 -3.49 -5.32 1.42
C LEU A 3 -3.71 -6.82 1.25
N SER A 4 -2.88 -7.45 0.43
CA SER A 4 -2.80 -8.91 0.25
C SER A 4 -1.75 -9.49 1.20
N ALA A 5 -1.88 -9.18 2.49
CA ALA A 5 -0.97 -9.64 3.54
C ALA A 5 -1.72 -10.43 4.61
N ASN A 6 -1.14 -11.56 5.04
CA ASN A 6 -1.73 -12.40 6.09
C ASN A 6 -1.77 -11.71 7.47
N SER A 7 -0.90 -10.71 7.67
CA SER A 7 -0.84 -9.92 8.88
C SER A 7 -0.27 -8.55 8.56
N THR A 8 -0.83 -7.52 9.20
CA THR A 8 -0.37 -6.13 9.08
C THR A 8 0.50 -5.70 10.26
N LEU A 9 0.72 -6.58 11.26
CA LEU A 9 1.48 -6.27 12.47
C LEU A 9 2.92 -5.80 12.20
N SER A 10 3.52 -6.26 11.10
CA SER A 10 4.88 -5.88 10.71
C SER A 10 4.99 -4.47 10.14
N ILE A 11 3.87 -3.83 9.72
CA ILE A 11 3.89 -2.48 9.14
C ILE A 11 4.48 -1.48 10.14
N ALA A 12 4.24 -1.66 11.44
CA ALA A 12 4.84 -0.85 12.51
C ALA A 12 6.39 -0.95 12.57
N GLN A 13 6.97 -1.96 11.92
CA GLN A 13 8.40 -2.26 11.85
C GLN A 13 9.00 -1.93 10.47
N ASN A 14 8.27 -1.16 9.64
CA ASN A 14 8.67 -0.70 8.29
C ASN A 14 8.85 -1.85 7.27
N TYR A 15 8.12 -2.95 7.43
CA TYR A 15 8.03 -3.99 6.41
C TYR A 15 6.67 -4.67 6.42
N LEU A 16 6.35 -5.38 5.36
CA LEU A 16 5.21 -6.30 5.34
C LEU A 16 5.65 -7.69 4.92
N ILE A 17 4.88 -8.70 5.34
CA ILE A 17 5.00 -10.05 4.81
C ILE A 17 3.82 -10.30 3.87
N ALA A 18 4.10 -10.28 2.57
CA ALA A 18 3.15 -10.66 1.52
C ALA A 18 3.70 -11.89 0.79
N ASN A 19 2.85 -12.89 0.57
CA ASN A 19 3.20 -14.13 -0.14
C ASN A 19 4.50 -14.80 0.33
N GLY A 20 4.70 -14.84 1.66
CA GLY A 20 5.89 -15.46 2.26
C GLY A 20 7.20 -14.67 2.08
N THR A 21 7.14 -13.49 1.47
CA THR A 21 8.30 -12.62 1.22
C THR A 21 8.21 -11.35 2.07
N ARG A 22 9.36 -10.93 2.59
CA ARG A 22 9.50 -9.66 3.29
C ARG A 22 9.68 -8.53 2.27
N VAL A 23 8.72 -7.61 2.22
CA VAL A 23 8.82 -6.37 1.45
C VAL A 23 9.16 -5.24 2.41
N ASN A 24 10.35 -4.66 2.26
CA ASN A 24 10.76 -3.50 3.06
C ASN A 24 10.06 -2.24 2.53
N LEU A 25 9.55 -1.41 3.43
CA LEU A 25 8.83 -0.19 3.11
C LEU A 25 9.74 1.01 3.40
N ASP A 26 9.96 1.86 2.40
CA ASP A 26 10.47 3.21 2.66
C ASP A 26 9.37 4.09 3.27
N GLU A 27 9.70 5.34 3.64
CA GLU A 27 8.76 6.25 4.30
C GLU A 27 7.49 6.51 3.47
N GLN A 28 7.62 6.61 2.14
CA GLN A 28 6.50 6.90 1.24
C GLN A 28 5.61 5.67 1.06
N ALA A 29 6.22 4.50 0.87
CA ALA A 29 5.52 3.22 0.81
C ALA A 29 4.82 2.92 2.15
N LEU A 30 5.44 3.27 3.28
CA LEU A 30 4.85 3.10 4.60
C LEU A 30 3.60 3.99 4.80
N LEU A 31 3.68 5.26 4.42
CA LEU A 31 2.53 6.17 4.47
C LEU A 31 1.37 5.63 3.64
N LEU A 32 1.65 5.22 2.41
CA LEU A 32 0.68 4.65 1.49
C LEU A 32 0.03 3.37 2.04
N VAL A 33 0.85 2.43 2.52
CA VAL A 33 0.38 1.15 3.07
C VAL A 33 -0.46 1.37 4.32
N ARG A 34 -0.10 2.32 5.20
CA ARG A 34 -0.90 2.67 6.39
C ARG A 34 -2.25 3.30 6.01
N SER A 35 -2.30 4.14 4.98
CA SER A 35 -3.58 4.67 4.50
C SER A 35 -4.52 3.57 4.01
N ILE A 36 -3.99 2.55 3.32
CA ILE A 36 -4.77 1.40 2.85
C ILE A 36 -5.15 0.46 4.00
N GLU A 37 -4.26 0.23 4.97
CA GLU A 37 -4.57 -0.51 6.20
C GLU A 37 -5.71 0.14 6.98
N TYR A 38 -5.67 1.47 7.11
CA TYR A 38 -6.69 2.23 7.83
C TYR A 38 -8.04 2.24 7.10
N SER A 39 -8.03 2.25 5.76
CA SER A 39 -9.24 2.23 4.92
C SER A 39 -9.15 1.15 3.84
N PRO A 40 -9.39 -0.13 4.19
CA PRO A 40 -9.42 -1.20 3.21
C PRO A 40 -10.49 -0.94 2.14
N GLY A 41 -10.13 -1.15 0.88
CA GLY A 41 -11.00 -0.84 -0.25
C GLY A 41 -10.90 0.60 -0.78
N ILE A 42 -10.09 1.47 -0.15
CA ILE A 42 -9.89 2.85 -0.61
C ILE A 42 -9.57 2.94 -2.10
N ARG A 43 -10.18 3.91 -2.78
CA ARG A 43 -9.92 4.15 -4.21
C ARG A 43 -8.62 4.93 -4.42
N LEU A 44 -8.05 4.82 -5.62
CA LEU A 44 -6.79 5.50 -5.95
C LEU A 44 -6.92 7.04 -5.90
N ASP A 45 -8.05 7.59 -6.34
CA ASP A 45 -8.35 9.03 -6.27
C ASP A 45 -8.45 9.55 -4.83
N GLU A 46 -9.01 8.75 -3.93
CA GLU A 46 -9.08 9.07 -2.49
C GLU A 46 -7.69 9.03 -1.86
N LEU A 47 -6.88 8.02 -2.21
CA LEU A 47 -5.50 7.91 -1.74
C LEU A 47 -4.63 9.09 -2.17
N LEU A 48 -4.78 9.56 -3.42
CA LEU A 48 -4.12 10.76 -3.93
C LEU A 48 -4.52 12.03 -3.17
N THR A 49 -5.76 12.07 -2.64
CA THR A 49 -6.26 13.19 -1.85
C THR A 49 -5.72 13.14 -0.40
N LEU A 50 -5.55 11.94 0.16
CA LEU A 50 -5.01 11.74 1.52
C LEU A 50 -3.51 11.95 1.63
N LEU A 51 -2.78 11.85 0.53
CA LEU A 51 -1.31 11.98 0.47
C LEU A 51 -0.91 13.18 -0.41
N PRO A 52 -1.35 14.42 -0.08
CA PRO A 52 -1.13 15.59 -0.94
C PRO A 52 0.35 15.99 -1.04
N GLU A 53 1.19 15.57 -0.09
CA GLU A 53 2.63 15.83 -0.09
C GLU A 53 3.42 14.85 -0.98
N MET A 54 2.79 13.75 -1.42
CA MET A 54 3.39 12.80 -2.34
C MET A 54 3.04 13.17 -3.78
N ASP A 55 4.04 13.14 -4.67
CA ASP A 55 3.83 13.29 -6.11
C ASP A 55 2.81 12.24 -6.60
N PRO A 56 1.70 12.65 -7.24
CA PRO A 56 0.70 11.72 -7.78
C PRO A 56 1.27 10.64 -8.70
N ALA A 57 2.32 10.95 -9.47
CA ALA A 57 2.98 9.97 -10.32
C ALA A 57 3.68 8.89 -9.48
N LYS A 58 4.30 9.29 -8.36
CA LYS A 58 4.94 8.36 -7.42
C LYS A 58 3.92 7.49 -6.69
N VAL A 59 2.78 8.05 -6.26
CA VAL A 59 1.70 7.26 -5.66
C VAL A 59 1.23 6.17 -6.62
N ARG A 60 1.00 6.51 -7.90
CA ARG A 60 0.59 5.54 -8.93
C ARG A 60 1.66 4.48 -9.17
N ALA A 61 2.93 4.87 -9.23
CA ALA A 61 4.04 3.93 -9.38
C ALA A 61 4.13 2.97 -8.18
N LEU A 62 4.04 3.47 -6.95
CA LEU A 62 4.07 2.64 -5.75
C LEU A 62 2.88 1.66 -5.70
N VAL A 63 1.66 2.12 -6.01
CA VAL A 63 0.50 1.22 -6.10
C VAL A 63 0.73 0.14 -7.16
N PHE A 64 1.26 0.51 -8.33
CA PHE A 64 1.58 -0.43 -9.39
C PHE A 64 2.60 -1.48 -8.96
N GLU A 65 3.73 -1.05 -8.37
CA GLU A 65 4.79 -1.95 -7.91
C GLU A 65 4.30 -2.89 -6.81
N LEU A 66 3.53 -2.38 -5.83
CA LEU A 66 2.98 -3.21 -4.76
C LEU A 66 1.92 -4.20 -5.27
N CYS A 67 1.14 -3.84 -6.29
CA CYS A 67 0.26 -4.79 -6.98
C CYS A 67 1.08 -5.85 -7.74
N HIS A 68 2.18 -5.46 -8.40
CA HIS A 68 3.05 -6.38 -9.12
C HIS A 68 3.75 -7.39 -8.20
N GLN A 69 3.99 -7.02 -6.95
CA GLN A 69 4.55 -7.87 -5.90
C GLN A 69 3.49 -8.65 -5.11
N ASP A 70 2.23 -8.65 -5.58
CA ASP A 70 1.09 -9.28 -4.91
C ASP A 70 0.94 -8.85 -3.43
N THR A 71 1.34 -7.61 -3.13
CA THR A 71 1.24 -6.98 -1.82
C THR A 71 -0.05 -6.18 -1.69
N LEU A 72 -0.54 -5.64 -2.81
CA LEU A 72 -1.84 -5.00 -2.92
C LEU A 72 -2.71 -5.73 -3.94
N GLU A 73 -4.00 -5.76 -3.66
CA GLU A 73 -5.01 -6.21 -4.61
C GLU A 73 -6.00 -5.09 -4.97
N LEU A 74 -6.46 -5.16 -6.22
CA LEU A 74 -7.56 -4.36 -6.71
C LEU A 74 -8.87 -5.07 -6.37
N ILE A 75 -9.61 -4.52 -5.41
CA ILE A 75 -11.00 -4.94 -5.20
C ILE A 75 -11.82 -4.48 -6.40
N ARG A 76 -12.40 -5.43 -7.15
CA ARG A 76 -13.41 -5.14 -8.15
C ARG A 76 -14.79 -5.28 -7.50
N PRO A 77 -15.75 -4.39 -7.82
CA PRO A 77 -17.14 -4.57 -7.40
C PRO A 77 -17.77 -5.82 -8.02
#